data_AF-A0AAW0YJN4-F1
#
_entry.id   AF-A0AAW0YJN4-F1
#
_cell.length_a   1.000
_cell.length_b   1.000
_cell.length_c   1.000
_cell.angle_alpha   90.00
_cell.angle_beta   90.00
_cell.angle_gamma   90.00
#
_symmetry.space_group_name_H-M   'P 1'
#
loop_
_entity.id
_entity.type
_entity.pdbx_description
1 polymer ?
#
loop_
_entity_poly.entity_id
_entity_poly.type
_entity_poly.pdbx_seq_one_letter_code
_entity_poly.pdbx_strand_id
1 'polypeptide(L)'
;TWPQQQHTPTTSIIASIFHGIKESVIFCLEKKRIASIANECFDNLSLDVMGDGERSLEELMKNHLRPQMVNWDCQHCRSPHQCAHYTSILRLPQVLPLHLTRQGGCQARVTFPAVNFSLPTALARKVDHSRRYELVSVCVQQQQGMEGSSGSHYTAFCRSKESGRWWLWDDIHLHPANINNVLTAQHPHLIFYEAI
;
A
#
# COMPACT_ATOMS: atom_id res chain seq x y z
N THR A 1 27.43 -20.02 0.81
CA THR A 1 26.61 -19.72 -0.39
C THR A 1 25.16 -19.87 0.01
N TRP A 2 24.47 -18.75 0.24
CA TRP A 2 23.04 -18.79 0.56
C TRP A 2 22.27 -19.22 -0.70
N PRO A 3 21.36 -20.20 -0.61
CA PRO A 3 20.61 -20.63 -1.78
C PRO A 3 19.71 -19.47 -2.22
N GLN A 4 19.84 -19.08 -3.50
CA GLN A 4 18.83 -18.26 -4.16
C GLN A 4 17.52 -19.05 -4.10
N GLN A 5 16.64 -18.69 -3.16
CA GLN A 5 15.27 -19.19 -3.16
C GLN A 5 14.59 -18.64 -4.41
N GLN A 6 14.61 -19.46 -5.47
CA GLN A 6 13.66 -19.34 -6.55
C GLN A 6 12.30 -19.60 -5.93
N HIS A 7 11.56 -18.52 -5.61
CA HIS A 7 10.17 -18.61 -5.20
C HIS A 7 9.40 -19.33 -6.33
N THR A 8 9.07 -20.59 -6.11
CA THR A 8 8.01 -21.26 -6.87
C THR A 8 6.75 -20.40 -6.77
N PRO A 9 6.11 -20.01 -7.88
CA PRO A 9 4.89 -19.21 -7.83
C PRO A 9 3.86 -20.03 -7.05
N THR A 10 3.44 -19.52 -5.89
CA THR A 10 2.35 -20.08 -5.12
C THR A 10 1.12 -20.10 -6.01
N THR A 11 0.64 -21.29 -6.37
CA THR A 11 -0.46 -21.50 -7.34
C THR A 11 -1.84 -21.38 -6.68
N SER A 12 -2.00 -20.49 -5.69
CA SER A 12 -3.27 -20.30 -5.01
C SER A 12 -4.07 -19.17 -5.65
N ILE A 13 -5.40 -19.23 -5.53
CA ILE A 13 -6.27 -18.14 -5.99
C ILE A 13 -5.91 -16.81 -5.31
N ILE A 14 -5.54 -16.86 -4.02
CA ILE A 14 -5.08 -15.70 -3.25
C ILE A 14 -3.83 -15.10 -3.91
N ALA A 15 -2.87 -15.94 -4.28
CA ALA A 15 -1.66 -15.48 -4.95
C ALA A 15 -1.95 -14.84 -6.31
N SER A 16 -2.88 -15.42 -7.08
CA SER A 16 -3.26 -14.87 -8.38
C SER A 16 -3.95 -13.51 -8.29
N ILE A 17 -4.63 -13.23 -7.18
CA ILE A 17 -5.41 -12.00 -6.98
C ILE A 17 -4.57 -10.92 -6.29
N PHE A 18 -3.89 -11.27 -5.19
CA PHE A 18 -3.32 -10.28 -4.25
C PHE A 18 -1.80 -10.19 -4.27
N HIS A 19 -1.06 -11.15 -4.84
CA HIS A 19 0.40 -11.09 -4.78
C HIS A 19 0.98 -10.15 -5.85
N GLY A 20 1.62 -9.09 -5.40
CA GLY A 20 2.59 -8.34 -6.16
C GLY A 20 4.03 -8.80 -5.90
N ILE A 21 4.99 -8.22 -6.60
CA ILE A 21 6.43 -8.42 -6.35
C ILE A 21 7.10 -7.06 -6.16
N LYS A 22 7.93 -6.94 -5.11
CA LYS A 22 8.86 -5.83 -4.88
C LYS A 22 10.29 -6.28 -5.14
N GLU A 23 11.11 -5.36 -5.60
CA GLU A 23 12.57 -5.48 -5.70
C GLU A 23 13.21 -4.57 -4.64
N SER A 24 14.06 -5.17 -3.82
CA SER A 24 14.92 -4.51 -2.84
C SER A 24 16.35 -4.50 -3.35
N VAL A 25 16.89 -3.31 -3.61
CA VAL A 25 18.27 -3.12 -4.07
C VAL A 25 19.07 -2.43 -2.98
N ILE A 26 20.14 -3.08 -2.52
CA ILE A 26 21.14 -2.46 -1.66
C ILE A 26 22.28 -1.95 -2.54
N PHE A 27 22.54 -0.65 -2.49
CA PHE A 27 23.61 0.02 -3.23
C PHE A 27 24.68 0.51 -2.26
N CYS A 28 25.91 0.04 -2.47
CA CYS A 28 27.07 0.49 -1.70
C CYS A 28 27.55 1.83 -2.25
N LEU A 29 27.52 2.87 -1.40
CA LEU A 29 27.91 4.23 -1.76
C LEU A 29 29.43 4.38 -1.93
N GLU A 30 30.22 3.65 -1.14
CA GLU A 30 31.69 3.69 -1.21
C GLU A 30 32.22 3.08 -2.52
N LYS A 31 31.71 1.89 -2.89
CA LYS A 31 32.13 1.17 -4.10
C LYS A 31 31.30 1.54 -5.34
N LYS A 32 30.29 2.41 -5.17
CA LYS A 32 29.37 2.89 -6.20
C LYS A 32 28.79 1.76 -7.06
N ARG A 33 28.35 0.68 -6.41
CA ARG A 33 27.80 -0.51 -7.08
C ARG A 33 26.73 -1.19 -6.23
N ILE A 34 25.93 -2.00 -6.90
CA ILE A 34 24.93 -2.84 -6.23
C ILE A 34 25.65 -3.89 -5.37
N ALA A 35 25.29 -3.93 -4.09
CA ALA A 35 25.77 -4.89 -3.12
C ALA A 35 24.85 -6.11 -3.01
N SER A 36 23.53 -5.91 -3.14
CA SER A 36 22.54 -6.99 -3.07
C SER A 36 21.27 -6.62 -3.86
N ILE A 37 20.60 -7.63 -4.41
CA ILE A 37 19.26 -7.53 -5.00
C ILE A 37 18.44 -8.70 -4.48
N ALA A 38 17.24 -8.43 -3.98
CA ALA A 38 16.28 -9.44 -3.56
C ALA A 38 14.89 -9.08 -4.09
N ASN A 39 14.09 -10.10 -4.41
CA ASN A 39 12.70 -9.94 -4.83
C ASN A 39 11.80 -10.62 -3.81
N GLU A 40 10.75 -9.94 -3.40
CA GLU A 40 9.83 -10.42 -2.36
C GLU A 40 8.39 -10.26 -2.82
N CYS A 41 7.55 -11.25 -2.50
CA CYS A 41 6.11 -11.13 -2.71
C CYS A 41 5.51 -10.20 -1.65
N PHE A 42 4.43 -9.50 -2.02
CA PHE A 42 3.63 -8.74 -1.07
C PHE A 42 2.14 -8.88 -1.38
N ASP A 43 1.33 -8.85 -0.34
CA ASP A 43 -0.13 -9.04 -0.47
C ASP A 43 -0.88 -7.73 -0.20
N ASN A 44 -0.21 -6.77 0.43
CA ASN A 44 -0.68 -5.40 0.67
C ASN A 44 0.50 -4.42 0.74
N LEU A 45 0.19 -3.12 0.63
CA LEU A 45 1.11 -2.04 0.98
C LEU A 45 0.62 -1.35 2.25
N SER A 46 1.40 -1.39 3.32
CA SER A 46 1.15 -0.60 4.52
C SER A 46 1.80 0.77 4.37
N LEU A 47 1.01 1.84 4.42
CA LEU A 47 1.40 3.22 4.20
C LEU A 47 1.24 4.01 5.51
N ASP A 48 2.32 4.67 5.94
CA ASP A 48 2.31 5.49 7.14
C ASP A 48 1.66 6.84 6.88
N VAL A 49 0.61 7.15 7.64
CA VAL A 49 -0.07 8.44 7.65
C VAL A 49 0.44 9.24 8.85
N MET A 50 1.09 10.37 8.57
CA MET A 50 1.83 11.16 9.56
C MET A 50 1.45 12.64 9.54
N GLY A 51 1.46 13.24 10.74
CA GLY A 51 1.18 14.66 10.96
C GLY A 51 -0.30 15.02 10.84
N ASP A 52 -0.57 16.31 10.68
CA ASP A 52 -1.93 16.85 10.57
C ASP A 52 -2.25 17.37 9.16
N GLY A 53 -3.53 17.59 8.90
CA GLY A 53 -4.03 18.14 7.63
C GLY A 53 -4.40 17.07 6.62
N GLU A 54 -4.31 17.42 5.33
CA GLU A 54 -4.62 16.51 4.22
C GLU A 54 -3.34 15.83 3.69
N ARG A 55 -3.46 14.56 3.32
CA ARG A 55 -2.41 13.76 2.66
C ARG A 55 -3.01 13.04 1.46
N SER A 56 -2.36 13.14 0.32
CA SER A 56 -2.78 12.37 -0.86
C SER A 56 -2.23 10.94 -0.79
N LEU A 57 -2.97 9.97 -1.31
CA LEU A 57 -2.49 8.60 -1.44
C LEU A 57 -1.19 8.51 -2.24
N GLU A 58 -1.05 9.36 -3.26
CA GLU A 58 0.18 9.47 -4.05
C GLU A 58 1.39 9.84 -3.18
N GLU A 59 1.24 10.83 -2.28
CA GLU A 59 2.27 11.22 -1.34
C GLU A 59 2.64 10.08 -0.39
N LEU A 60 1.64 9.40 0.18
CA LEU A 60 1.86 8.27 1.09
C LEU A 60 2.64 7.14 0.40
N MET A 61 2.30 6.82 -0.85
CA MET A 61 3.03 5.82 -1.64
C MET A 61 4.47 6.26 -1.96
N LYS A 62 4.67 7.53 -2.30
CA LYS A 62 6.01 8.08 -2.54
C LYS A 62 6.88 7.97 -1.29
N ASN A 63 6.32 8.26 -0.13
CA ASN A 63 7.02 8.14 1.15
C ASN A 63 7.35 6.68 1.48
N HIS A 64 6.41 5.76 1.26
CA HIS A 64 6.60 4.32 1.49
C HIS A 64 7.76 3.72 0.68
N LEU A 65 7.92 4.16 -0.56
CA LEU A 65 8.95 3.67 -1.49
C LEU A 65 10.18 4.58 -1.57
N ARG A 66 10.27 5.57 -0.67
CA ARG A 66 11.40 6.48 -0.60
C ARG A 66 12.69 5.69 -0.29
N PRO A 67 13.82 6.00 -0.96
CA PRO A 67 15.10 5.39 -0.62
C PRO A 67 15.47 5.65 0.84
N GLN A 68 15.98 4.62 1.50
CA GLN A 68 16.36 4.66 2.91
C GLN A 68 17.86 4.39 3.06
N MET A 69 18.45 4.92 4.13
CA MET A 69 19.82 4.58 4.52
C MET A 69 19.77 3.42 5.50
N VAL A 70 20.49 2.35 5.21
CA VAL A 70 20.53 1.14 6.02
C VAL A 70 21.97 0.77 6.37
N ASN A 71 22.19 0.25 7.57
CA ASN A 71 23.45 -0.38 7.90
C ASN A 71 23.48 -1.78 7.30
N TRP A 72 24.43 -2.04 6.41
CA TRP A 72 24.51 -3.29 5.66
C TRP A 72 25.94 -3.85 5.66
N ASP A 73 26.08 -5.16 5.86
CA ASP A 73 27.36 -5.85 5.69
C ASP A 73 27.66 -6.05 4.21
N CYS A 74 28.44 -5.14 3.65
CA CYS A 74 28.71 -5.09 2.23
C CYS A 74 29.80 -6.10 1.84
N GLN A 75 29.44 -7.09 1.03
CA GLN A 75 30.38 -8.12 0.55
C GLN A 75 31.56 -7.54 -0.28
N HIS A 76 31.40 -6.36 -0.88
CA HIS A 76 32.45 -5.70 -1.65
C HIS A 76 33.44 -4.91 -0.76
N CYS A 77 32.99 -4.37 0.37
CA CYS A 77 33.86 -3.70 1.34
C CYS A 77 34.37 -4.64 2.43
N ARG A 78 33.70 -5.78 2.64
CA ARG A 78 33.93 -6.74 3.73
C ARG A 78 33.81 -6.09 5.12
N SER A 79 32.88 -5.15 5.25
CA SER A 79 32.61 -4.43 6.49
C SER A 79 31.17 -3.87 6.50
N PRO A 80 30.54 -3.77 7.69
CA PRO A 80 29.27 -3.10 7.85
C PRO A 80 29.42 -1.58 7.75
N HIS A 81 28.61 -0.94 6.92
CA HIS A 81 28.55 0.51 6.79
C HIS A 81 27.20 0.95 6.19
N GLN A 82 26.98 2.27 6.11
CA GLN A 82 25.77 2.82 5.53
C GLN A 82 25.69 2.60 4.01
N CYS A 83 24.64 1.93 3.57
CA CYS A 83 24.27 1.73 2.17
C CYS A 83 22.91 2.35 1.89
N ALA A 84 22.62 2.64 0.62
CA ALA A 84 21.30 3.07 0.19
C ALA A 84 20.45 1.84 -0.15
N HIS A 85 19.25 1.75 0.43
CA HIS A 85 18.24 0.75 0.11
C HIS A 85 17.15 1.38 -0.75
N TYR A 86 16.97 0.84 -1.94
CA TYR A 86 15.93 1.22 -2.87
C TYR A 86 14.88 0.11 -2.92
N THR A 87 13.62 0.47 -2.74
CA THR A 87 12.49 -0.44 -2.93
C THR A 87 11.71 0.01 -4.16
N SER A 88 11.41 -0.92 -5.05
CA SER A 88 10.55 -0.66 -6.20
C SER A 88 9.55 -1.79 -6.38
N ILE A 89 8.42 -1.50 -7.01
CA ILE A 89 7.46 -2.54 -7.39
C ILE A 89 7.92 -3.09 -8.74
N LEU A 90 7.90 -4.41 -8.92
CA LEU A 90 8.15 -5.11 -10.18
C LEU A 90 6.87 -5.62 -10.82
N ARG A 91 5.95 -6.09 -9.99
CA ARG A 91 4.65 -6.60 -10.43
C ARG A 91 3.58 -6.12 -9.48
N LEU A 92 2.50 -5.62 -10.05
CA LEU A 92 1.31 -5.25 -9.31
C LEU A 92 0.29 -6.40 -9.27
N PRO A 93 -0.45 -6.55 -8.16
CA PRO A 93 -1.51 -7.56 -8.04
C PRO A 93 -2.77 -7.17 -8.81
N GLN A 94 -3.70 -8.11 -9.04
CA GLN A 94 -5.00 -7.80 -9.65
C GLN A 94 -5.86 -6.95 -8.71
N VAL A 95 -5.85 -7.27 -7.42
CA VAL A 95 -6.43 -6.44 -6.37
C VAL A 95 -5.29 -5.95 -5.49
N LEU A 96 -5.21 -4.64 -5.29
CA LEU A 96 -4.19 -3.97 -4.49
C LEU A 96 -4.81 -3.46 -3.17
N PRO A 97 -4.60 -4.17 -2.05
CA PRO A 97 -4.92 -3.68 -0.73
C PRO A 97 -3.88 -2.67 -0.26
N LEU A 98 -4.36 -1.53 0.23
CA LEU A 98 -3.57 -0.48 0.83
C LEU A 98 -4.03 -0.33 2.29
N HIS A 99 -3.11 -0.55 3.22
CA HIS A 99 -3.34 -0.43 4.64
C HIS A 99 -2.79 0.90 5.14
N LEU A 100 -3.63 1.72 5.76
CA LEU A 100 -3.25 3.04 6.27
C LEU A 100 -2.95 2.94 7.76
N THR A 101 -1.67 3.01 8.12
CA THR A 101 -1.21 2.98 9.51
C THR A 101 -1.06 4.41 10.02
N ARG A 102 -1.74 4.74 11.11
CA ARG A 102 -1.72 6.08 11.72
C ARG A 102 -0.90 6.03 12.99
N GLN A 103 0.19 6.79 13.05
CA GLN A 103 1.04 6.86 14.25
C GLN A 103 0.59 8.01 15.16
N GLY A 104 0.74 7.83 16.48
CA GLY A 104 0.70 8.93 17.44
C GLY A 104 -0.59 9.76 17.48
N GLY A 105 -1.75 9.15 17.22
CA GLY A 105 -3.04 9.87 17.25
C GLY A 105 -3.33 10.71 16.00
N CYS A 106 -2.56 10.52 14.91
CA CYS A 106 -2.71 11.23 13.63
C CYS A 106 -4.16 11.24 13.10
N GLN A 107 -4.72 12.45 12.96
CA GLN A 107 -6.07 12.70 12.43
C GLN A 107 -6.06 13.13 10.95
N ALA A 108 -4.95 12.97 10.24
CA ALA A 108 -4.83 13.48 8.87
C ALA A 108 -5.88 12.86 7.94
N ARG A 109 -6.52 13.71 7.15
CA ARG A 109 -7.45 13.28 6.10
C ARG A 109 -6.64 12.69 4.94
N VAL A 110 -7.03 11.52 4.46
CA VAL A 110 -6.38 10.89 3.29
C VAL A 110 -7.28 11.04 2.08
N THR A 111 -6.76 11.62 1.00
CA THR A 111 -7.45 11.74 -0.29
C THR A 111 -6.94 10.69 -1.25
N PHE A 112 -7.85 10.02 -1.96
CA PHE A 112 -7.54 8.94 -2.88
C PHE A 112 -8.52 8.95 -4.07
N PRO A 113 -8.07 8.60 -5.29
CA PRO A 113 -8.90 8.67 -6.49
C PRO A 113 -9.88 7.49 -6.58
N ALA A 114 -11.10 7.74 -7.06
CA ALA A 114 -12.09 6.68 -7.28
C ALA A 114 -11.79 5.78 -8.49
N VAL A 115 -11.21 6.35 -9.55
CA VAL A 115 -10.99 5.71 -10.85
C VAL A 115 -9.63 6.11 -11.43
N ASN A 116 -9.15 5.36 -12.40
CA ASN A 116 -7.90 5.63 -13.13
C ASN A 116 -6.67 5.79 -12.24
N PHE A 117 -6.67 5.17 -11.06
CA PHE A 117 -5.52 5.17 -10.17
C PHE A 117 -4.37 4.43 -10.84
N SER A 118 -3.22 5.07 -10.93
CA SER A 118 -1.98 4.44 -11.39
C SER A 118 -0.89 4.68 -10.37
N LEU A 119 0.01 3.71 -10.23
CA LEU A 119 1.18 3.93 -9.39
C LEU A 119 2.02 5.09 -9.93
N PRO A 120 2.52 5.97 -9.04
CA PRO A 120 3.35 7.08 -9.46
C PRO A 120 4.58 6.57 -10.24
N THR A 121 4.83 7.14 -11.42
CA THR A 121 5.87 6.68 -12.36
C THR A 121 7.27 6.67 -11.74
N ALA A 122 7.53 7.60 -10.82
CA ALA A 122 8.79 7.69 -10.08
C ALA A 122 9.10 6.45 -9.21
N LEU A 123 8.10 5.61 -8.90
CA LEU A 123 8.21 4.54 -7.90
C LEU A 123 8.34 3.13 -8.50
N ALA A 124 8.22 3.01 -9.83
CA ALA A 124 8.00 1.73 -10.47
C ALA A 124 8.79 1.61 -11.79
N ARG A 125 10.13 1.76 -11.73
CA ARG A 125 11.03 1.79 -12.91
C ARG A 125 10.89 0.62 -13.90
N LYS A 126 10.32 -0.51 -13.46
CA LYS A 126 10.14 -1.74 -14.26
C LYS A 126 8.68 -2.20 -14.34
N VAL A 127 7.72 -1.38 -13.90
CA VAL A 127 6.28 -1.74 -13.94
C VAL A 127 5.64 -1.16 -15.18
N ASP A 128 4.66 -1.89 -15.70
CA ASP A 128 3.72 -1.34 -16.64
C ASP A 128 2.88 -0.23 -15.99
N HIS A 129 3.27 1.03 -16.24
CA HIS A 129 2.54 2.22 -15.79
C HIS A 129 1.20 2.43 -16.50
N SER A 130 0.89 1.63 -17.53
CA SER A 130 -0.42 1.66 -18.18
C SER A 130 -1.51 1.03 -17.31
N ARG A 131 -1.14 0.17 -16.34
CA ARG A 131 -2.11 -0.47 -15.47
C ARG A 131 -2.85 0.57 -14.63
N ARG A 132 -4.16 0.58 -14.80
CA ARG A 132 -5.09 1.43 -14.07
C ARG A 132 -5.85 0.60 -13.05
N TYR A 133 -6.30 1.25 -12.01
CA TYR A 133 -7.11 0.68 -10.96
C TYR A 133 -8.35 1.52 -10.71
N GLU A 134 -9.41 0.84 -10.31
CA GLU A 134 -10.63 1.44 -9.79
C GLU A 134 -10.85 1.04 -8.33
N LEU A 135 -11.40 1.97 -7.57
CA LEU A 135 -11.75 1.76 -6.17
C LEU A 135 -12.94 0.79 -6.08
N VAL A 136 -12.80 -0.27 -5.29
CA VAL A 136 -13.85 -1.28 -5.10
C VAL A 136 -14.37 -1.37 -3.67
N SER A 137 -13.52 -1.06 -2.68
CA SER A 137 -13.93 -1.08 -1.27
C SER A 137 -13.04 -0.19 -0.40
N VAL A 138 -13.62 0.36 0.67
CA VAL A 138 -12.90 1.09 1.72
C VAL A 138 -13.43 0.64 3.08
N CYS A 139 -12.56 0.10 3.93
CA CYS A 139 -12.88 -0.13 5.34
C CYS A 139 -12.48 1.11 6.13
N VAL A 140 -13.40 1.59 6.96
CA VAL A 140 -13.25 2.82 7.74
C VAL A 140 -13.35 2.48 9.22
N GLN A 141 -12.47 3.09 10.01
CA GLN A 141 -12.54 3.00 11.46
C GLN A 141 -13.40 4.17 11.96
N GLN A 142 -14.62 3.86 12.39
CA GLN A 142 -15.44 4.83 13.08
C GLN A 142 -14.87 5.06 14.48
N GLN A 143 -14.58 6.31 14.80
CA GLN A 143 -14.39 6.73 16.17
C GLN A 143 -15.77 6.83 16.83
N GLN A 144 -16.11 5.87 17.70
CA GLN A 144 -17.31 5.97 18.52
C GLN A 144 -16.99 6.58 19.89
N GLY A 145 -17.61 7.72 20.20
CA GLY A 145 -17.72 8.27 21.56
C GLY A 145 -16.98 9.58 21.84
N MET A 146 -17.25 10.14 23.03
CA MET A 146 -16.47 11.21 23.66
C MET A 146 -15.07 10.72 24.06
N GLU A 147 -14.12 11.65 24.22
CA GLU A 147 -12.77 11.38 24.74
C GLU A 147 -12.80 10.41 25.94
N GLY A 148 -12.24 9.20 25.78
CA GLY A 148 -12.11 8.19 26.84
C GLY A 148 -12.85 6.86 26.64
N SER A 149 -13.66 6.70 25.59
CA SER A 149 -14.29 5.41 25.24
C SER A 149 -13.42 4.62 24.25
N SER A 150 -12.90 3.46 24.66
CA SER A 150 -11.98 2.61 23.89
C SER A 150 -12.68 1.69 22.87
N GLY A 151 -13.71 2.19 22.16
CA GLY A 151 -14.47 1.42 21.17
C GLY A 151 -14.23 1.94 19.77
N SER A 152 -13.34 1.30 19.01
CA SER A 152 -13.28 1.54 17.56
C SER A 152 -14.23 0.58 16.84
N HIS A 153 -15.21 1.13 16.13
CA HIS A 153 -16.13 0.37 15.29
C HIS A 153 -15.65 0.39 13.84
N TYR A 154 -15.86 -0.67 13.08
CA TYR A 154 -15.43 -0.72 11.67
C TYR A 154 -16.63 -0.90 10.76
N THR A 155 -16.66 -0.09 9.70
CA THR A 155 -17.67 -0.19 8.64
C THR A 155 -16.98 -0.23 7.29
N ALA A 156 -17.69 -0.65 6.24
CA ALA A 156 -17.11 -0.79 4.91
C ALA A 156 -18.00 -0.17 3.83
N PHE A 157 -17.41 0.69 3.01
CA PHE A 157 -17.99 1.07 1.74
C PHE A 157 -17.61 0.05 0.68
N CYS A 158 -18.58 -0.57 0.01
CA CYS A 158 -18.33 -1.55 -1.05
C CYS A 158 -19.09 -1.18 -2.32
N ARG A 159 -18.43 -1.33 -3.47
CA ARG A 159 -19.04 -1.19 -4.80
C ARG A 159 -19.59 -2.54 -5.27
N SER A 160 -20.87 -2.59 -5.58
CA SER A 160 -21.49 -3.76 -6.20
C SER A 160 -20.93 -3.99 -7.60
N LYS A 161 -20.39 -5.17 -7.88
CA LYS A 161 -19.88 -5.53 -9.22
C LYS A 161 -21.00 -5.57 -10.28
N GLU A 162 -22.20 -6.00 -9.88
CA GLU A 162 -23.35 -6.14 -10.78
C GLU A 162 -23.98 -4.79 -11.16
N SER A 163 -24.16 -3.90 -10.18
CA SER A 163 -24.89 -2.64 -10.38
C SER A 163 -24.00 -1.40 -10.43
N GLY A 164 -22.72 -1.52 -10.06
CA GLY A 164 -21.80 -0.39 -9.92
C GLY A 164 -22.12 0.55 -8.76
N ARG A 165 -23.19 0.31 -8.00
CA ARG A 165 -23.65 1.15 -6.88
C ARG A 165 -22.83 0.94 -5.63
N TRP A 166 -22.68 1.99 -4.84
CA TRP A 166 -21.98 1.99 -3.56
C TRP A 166 -22.95 1.72 -2.41
N TRP A 167 -22.48 0.97 -1.43
CA TRP A 167 -23.20 0.65 -0.20
C TRP A 167 -22.28 0.81 0.99
N LEU A 168 -22.82 1.27 2.11
CA LEU A 168 -22.18 1.22 3.42
C LEU A 168 -22.71 0.00 4.19
N TRP A 169 -21.79 -0.87 4.56
CA TRP A 169 -22.02 -2.02 5.44
C TRP A 169 -21.63 -1.65 6.86
N ASP A 170 -22.61 -1.65 7.75
CA ASP A 170 -22.48 -1.41 9.18
C ASP A 170 -23.07 -2.60 9.95
N ASP A 171 -22.20 -3.57 10.24
CA ASP A 171 -22.56 -4.90 10.72
C ASP A 171 -23.62 -5.58 9.83
N ILE A 172 -24.84 -5.74 10.34
CA ILE A 172 -25.99 -6.31 9.64
C ILE A 172 -26.78 -5.27 8.84
N HIS A 173 -26.47 -3.99 9.01
CA HIS A 173 -27.18 -2.88 8.39
C HIS A 173 -26.53 -2.48 7.08
N LEU A 174 -27.37 -2.32 6.06
CA LEU A 174 -26.95 -1.92 4.72
C LEU A 174 -27.57 -0.57 4.39
N HIS A 175 -26.72 0.42 4.08
CA HIS A 175 -27.16 1.76 3.73
C HIS A 175 -26.72 2.12 2.30
N PRO A 176 -27.60 2.71 1.47
CA PRO A 176 -27.18 3.27 0.19
C PRO A 176 -26.09 4.32 0.37
N ALA A 177 -25.08 4.30 -0.49
CA ALA A 177 -24.01 5.30 -0.49
C ALA A 177 -23.73 5.76 -1.92
N ASN A 178 -23.04 6.89 -2.04
CA ASN A 178 -22.48 7.37 -3.31
C ASN A 178 -20.97 7.57 -3.17
N ILE A 179 -20.30 7.79 -4.30
CA ILE A 179 -18.84 7.94 -4.31
C ILE A 179 -18.35 9.11 -3.43
N ASN A 180 -19.12 10.20 -3.31
CA ASN A 180 -18.74 11.31 -2.44
C ASN A 180 -18.69 10.86 -0.98
N ASN A 181 -19.67 10.07 -0.51
CA ASN A 181 -19.63 9.52 0.85
C ASN A 181 -18.35 8.71 1.10
N VAL A 182 -17.92 7.91 0.12
CA VAL A 182 -16.70 7.10 0.21
C VAL A 182 -15.44 7.98 0.25
N LEU A 183 -15.33 8.97 -0.63
CA LEU A 183 -14.16 9.85 -0.73
C LEU A 183 -14.05 10.87 0.41
N THR A 184 -15.17 11.16 1.10
CA THR A 184 -15.19 12.01 2.29
C THR A 184 -15.17 11.20 3.59
N ALA A 185 -15.05 9.88 3.52
CA ALA A 185 -15.04 9.04 4.70
C ALA A 185 -13.92 9.45 5.67
N GLN A 186 -14.26 9.50 6.95
CA GLN A 186 -13.30 9.76 8.00
C GLN A 186 -12.52 8.47 8.31
N HIS A 187 -11.23 8.61 8.55
CA HIS A 187 -10.32 7.52 8.97
C HIS A 187 -10.42 6.23 8.13
N PRO A 188 -10.19 6.31 6.80
CA PRO A 188 -9.98 5.11 6.01
C PRO A 188 -8.81 4.31 6.60
N HIS A 189 -9.01 3.00 6.75
CA HIS A 189 -8.04 2.07 7.34
C HIS A 189 -7.53 1.07 6.29
N LEU A 190 -8.42 0.54 5.46
CA LEU A 190 -8.06 -0.29 4.31
C LEU A 190 -8.72 0.25 3.05
N ILE A 191 -7.97 0.34 1.96
CA ILE A 191 -8.45 0.76 0.64
C ILE A 191 -8.14 -0.37 -0.34
N PHE A 192 -9.15 -0.81 -1.09
CA PHE A 192 -9.02 -1.87 -2.08
C PHE A 192 -9.24 -1.31 -3.48
N TYR A 193 -8.24 -1.53 -4.32
CA TYR A 193 -8.24 -1.18 -5.73
C TYR A 193 -8.23 -2.45 -6.58
N GLU A 194 -9.03 -2.53 -7.64
CA GLU A 194 -9.02 -3.62 -8.63
C GLU A 194 -8.52 -3.10 -9.99
N ALA A 195 -7.62 -3.84 -10.64
CA ALA A 195 -7.06 -3.46 -11.93
C ALA A 195 -8.12 -3.55 -13.04
N ILE A 196 -8.11 -2.56 -13.95
CA ILE A 196 -8.95 -2.50 -15.16
C ILE A 196 -8.15 -2.76 -16.44
#